data_AF-A0AAV5SVG9-F1
#
_entry.id   AF-A0AAV5SVG9-F1
#
_cell.length_a   1.000
_cell.length_b   1.000
_cell.length_c   1.000
_cell.angle_alpha   90.00
_cell.angle_beta   90.00
_cell.angle_gamma   90.00
#
_symmetry.space_group_name_H-M   'P 1'
#
loop_
_entity.id
_entity.type
_entity.pdbx_description
1 polymer ?
#
loop_
_entity_poly.entity_id
_entity_poly.type
_entity_poly.pdbx_seq_one_letter_code
_entity_poly.pdbx_strand_id
1 'polypeptide(L)'
;NCEDRKGQEVAIERTMDQGTVLYMAPEQPGWREYSSKVDIFALGLILAEMCIVMSDDEKEEVFDNYRCGMTNTILKKIPEA
;
A
#
# COMPACT_ATOMS: atom_id res chain seq x y z
N ASN A 1 -18.80 -27.54 17.19
CA ASN A 1 -19.19 -26.14 16.95
C ASN A 1 -17.92 -25.39 16.58
N CYS A 2 -17.61 -25.31 15.29
CA CYS A 2 -16.49 -24.51 14.82
C CYS A 2 -16.99 -23.08 14.74
N GLU A 3 -16.69 -22.26 15.75
CA GLU A 3 -16.99 -20.84 15.68
C GLU A 3 -15.94 -20.19 14.79
N ASP A 4 -16.37 -19.79 13.60
CA ASP A 4 -15.69 -18.85 12.73
C ASP A 4 -15.29 -17.63 13.56
N ARG A 5 -14.03 -17.55 13.97
CA ARG A 5 -13.43 -16.31 14.48
C ARG A 5 -13.47 -15.32 13.32
N LYS A 6 -14.54 -14.52 13.25
CA LYS A 6 -14.51 -13.25 12.51
C LYS A 6 -13.38 -12.46 13.13
N GLY A 7 -12.24 -12.41 12.44
CA GLY A 7 -11.10 -11.58 12.80
C GLY A 7 -11.60 -10.16 12.88
N GLN A 8 -11.81 -9.69 14.11
CA GLN A 8 -12.25 -8.33 14.36
C GLN A 8 -11.06 -7.45 14.00
N GLU A 9 -11.15 -6.74 12.87
CA GLU A 9 -10.19 -5.71 12.52
C GLU A 9 -10.22 -4.67 13.63
N VAL A 10 -9.20 -4.72 14.48
CA VAL A 10 -8.93 -3.64 15.42
C VAL A 10 -8.39 -2.51 14.56
N ALA A 11 -9.16 -1.43 14.43
CA ALA A 11 -8.68 -0.21 13.81
C ALA A 11 -7.44 0.25 14.58
N ILE A 12 -6.28 0.19 13.94
CA ILE A 12 -5.00 0.58 14.54
C ILE A 12 -4.93 2.11 14.44
N GLU A 13 -5.07 2.83 15.55
CA GLU A 13 -4.73 4.25 15.56
C GLU A 13 -3.21 4.37 15.37
N ARG A 14 -2.76 4.76 14.17
CA ARG A 14 -1.35 5.15 13.96
C ARG A 14 -1.12 6.52 14.56
N THR A 15 0.00 6.67 15.25
CA THR A 15 0.53 7.97 15.66
C THR A 15 0.67 8.84 14.40
N MET A 16 0.02 10.01 14.40
CA MET A 16 0.25 11.03 13.37
C MET A 16 1.75 11.21 13.19
N ASP A 17 2.21 11.23 11.94
CA ASP A 17 3.63 11.40 11.58
C ASP A 17 4.56 10.20 11.85
N GLN A 18 4.03 9.03 12.24
CA GLN A 18 4.80 7.79 12.26
C GLN A 18 4.36 6.83 11.16
N GLY A 19 5.18 6.76 10.12
CA GLY A 19 5.01 5.93 8.95
C GLY A 19 5.67 6.58 7.75
N THR A 20 6.29 5.79 6.87
CA THR A 20 6.78 6.33 5.60
C THR A 20 5.56 6.71 4.76
N VAL A 21 5.27 8.02 4.66
CA VAL A 21 4.11 8.60 3.95
C VAL A 21 3.92 7.98 2.56
N LEU A 22 5.03 7.60 1.93
CA LEU A 22 5.09 6.97 0.63
C LEU A 22 4.36 5.62 0.51
N TYR A 23 4.11 4.85 1.58
CA TYR A 23 3.37 3.58 1.49
C TYR A 23 1.92 3.70 1.96
N MET A 24 1.47 4.91 2.25
CA MET A 24 0.12 5.17 2.75
C MET A 24 -0.92 4.91 1.66
N ALA A 25 -1.99 4.20 2.01
CA ALA A 25 -3.14 3.96 1.18
C ALA A 25 -3.94 5.25 0.95
N PRO A 26 -4.63 5.41 -0.18
CA PRO A 26 -5.33 6.65 -0.52
C PRO A 26 -6.44 7.04 0.48
N GLU A 27 -6.99 6.08 1.22
CA GLU A 27 -8.02 6.28 2.24
C GLU A 27 -7.46 6.65 3.63
N GLN A 28 -6.16 6.45 3.88
CA GLN A 28 -5.53 6.74 5.18
C GLN A 28 -5.35 8.24 5.49
N PRO A 29 -5.01 9.15 4.54
CA PRO A 29 -4.86 10.56 4.88
C PRO A 29 -6.21 11.17 5.29
N GLY A 30 -6.33 11.47 6.59
CA GLY A 30 -7.51 12.12 7.17
C GLY A 30 -8.52 11.18 7.86
N TRP A 31 -8.29 9.87 7.86
CA TRP A 31 -9.16 8.90 8.55
C TRP A 31 -8.50 8.34 9.82
N ARG A 32 -9.21 8.37 10.95
CA ARG A 32 -8.74 7.79 12.22
C ARG A 32 -8.94 6.29 12.31
N GLU A 33 -9.96 5.77 11.62
CA GLU A 33 -10.29 4.35 11.59
C GLU A 33 -10.09 3.83 10.17
N TYR A 34 -9.07 3.01 9.97
CA TYR A 34 -8.85 2.31 8.72
C TYR A 34 -8.79 0.80 8.97
N SER A 35 -9.11 0.05 7.93
CA SER A 35 -9.26 -1.41 7.92
C SER A 35 -7.92 -2.07 7.53
N SER A 36 -7.77 -3.39 7.72
CA SER A 36 -6.55 -4.14 7.32
C SER A 36 -6.30 -4.10 5.81
N LYS A 37 -7.26 -3.63 5.02
CA LYS A 37 -7.12 -3.37 3.59
C LYS A 37 -5.98 -2.41 3.26
N VAL A 38 -5.68 -1.45 4.14
CA VAL A 38 -4.58 -0.51 3.91
C VAL A 38 -3.22 -1.22 3.96
N ASP A 39 -3.11 -2.27 4.76
CA ASP A 39 -1.88 -3.06 4.87
C ASP A 39 -1.67 -3.90 3.59
N ILE A 40 -2.76 -4.37 2.98
CA ILE A 40 -2.71 -5.03 1.67
C ILE A 40 -2.23 -4.06 0.59
N PHE A 41 -2.70 -2.81 0.62
CA PHE A 41 -2.23 -1.77 -0.30
C PHE A 41 -0.72 -1.50 -0.11
N ALA A 42 -0.29 -1.27 1.12
CA ALA A 42 1.13 -1.06 1.44
C ALA A 42 2.01 -2.25 1.03
N LEU A 43 1.52 -3.49 1.26
CA LEU A 43 2.21 -4.71 0.82
C LEU A 43 2.37 -4.76 -0.71
N GLY A 44 1.36 -4.33 -1.46
CA GLY A 44 1.44 -4.23 -2.93
C GLY A 44 2.53 -3.25 -3.39
N LEU A 45 2.66 -2.11 -2.73
CA LEU A 45 3.70 -1.12 -3.00
C LEU A 45 5.11 -1.66 -2.70
N ILE A 46 5.29 -2.33 -1.57
CA ILE A 46 6.56 -2.98 -1.19
C ILE A 46 6.93 -4.06 -2.20
N LEU A 47 5.97 -4.89 -2.61
CA LEU A 47 6.20 -5.93 -3.61
C LEU A 47 6.66 -5.31 -4.95
N ALA A 48 6.02 -4.24 -5.40
CA ALA A 48 6.42 -3.53 -6.62
C ALA A 48 7.87 -3.02 -6.55
N GLU A 49 8.27 -2.45 -5.41
CA GLU A 49 9.65 -2.00 -5.16
C GLU A 49 10.66 -3.15 -5.09
N MET A 50 10.28 -4.31 -4.54
CA MET A 50 11.15 -5.48 -4.53
C MET A 50 11.35 -6.07 -5.94
N CYS A 51 10.31 -6.03 -6.78
CA CYS A 51 10.39 -6.55 -8.15
C CYS A 51 11.14 -5.61 -9.11
N ILE A 52 11.10 -4.30 -8.87
CA ILE A 52 11.62 -3.29 -9.79
C ILE A 52 12.44 -2.27 -9.00
N VAL A 53 13.72 -2.19 -9.33
CA VAL A 53 14.58 -1.12 -8.81
C VAL A 53 14.12 0.20 -9.43
N MET A 54 13.67 1.12 -8.58
CA MET A 54 13.22 2.47 -8.93
C MET A 54 14.04 3.48 -8.13
N SER A 55 14.25 4.68 -8.69
CA SER A 55 14.71 5.81 -7.87
C SER A 55 13.60 6.27 -6.92
N ASP A 56 13.94 7.10 -5.92
CA ASP A 56 12.95 7.67 -5.01
C ASP A 56 11.91 8.52 -5.75
N ASP A 57 12.35 9.33 -6.74
CA ASP A 57 11.45 10.16 -7.57
C ASP A 57 10.51 9.30 -8.42
N GLU A 58 11.02 8.23 -9.06
CA GLU A 58 10.21 7.29 -9.84
C GLU A 58 9.19 6.59 -8.93
N LYS A 59 9.60 6.23 -7.71
CA LYS A 59 8.73 5.54 -6.75
C LYS A 59 7.57 6.43 -6.31
N GLU A 60 7.83 7.72 -6.07
CA GLU A 60 6.79 8.70 -5.70
C GLU A 60 5.74 8.82 -6.80
N GLU A 61 6.15 9.07 -8.04
CA GLU A 61 5.23 9.20 -9.18
C GLU A 61 4.38 7.92 -9.38
N VAL A 62 5.04 6.76 -9.34
CA VAL A 62 4.37 5.46 -9.52
C VAL A 62 3.36 5.19 -8.41
N PHE A 63 3.74 5.44 -7.16
CA PHE A 63 2.87 5.16 -6.01
C PHE A 63 1.68 6.13 -5.96
N ASP A 64 1.87 7.39 -6.34
CA ASP A 64 0.78 8.35 -6.51
C ASP A 64 -0.17 7.96 -7.63
N ASN A 65 0.36 7.42 -8.74
CA ASN A 65 -0.48 6.87 -9.79
C ASN A 65 -1.35 5.71 -9.27
N TYR A 66 -0.81 4.80 -8.46
CA TYR A 66 -1.60 3.72 -7.85
C TYR A 66 -2.69 4.25 -6.90
N ARG A 67 -2.40 5.29 -6.10
CA ARG A 67 -3.40 5.95 -5.25
C ARG A 67 -4.54 6.58 -6.07
N CYS A 68 -4.22 7.12 -7.23
CA CYS A 68 -5.19 7.70 -8.15
C CYS A 68 -5.92 6.66 -9.02
N GLY A 69 -5.61 5.36 -8.87
CA GLY A 69 -6.17 4.29 -9.69
C GLY A 69 -5.65 4.29 -11.14
N MET A 70 -4.51 4.92 -11.40
CA MET A 70 -3.87 4.97 -12.71
C MET A 70 -2.91 3.78 -12.90
N THR A 71 -2.79 3.32 -14.13
CA THR A 71 -1.88 2.21 -14.48
C THR A 71 -0.47 2.72 -14.76
N ASN A 72 0.53 2.07 -14.17
CA ASN A 72 1.94 2.33 -14.47
C ASN A 72 2.51 1.29 -15.44
N THR A 73 3.48 1.68 -16.27
CA THR A 73 4.19 0.77 -17.19
C THR A 73 5.35 0.03 -16.54
N ILE A 74 5.63 0.29 -15.25
CA ILE A 74 6.81 -0.23 -14.56
C ILE A 74 6.88 -1.76 -14.55
N LEU A 75 5.75 -2.45 -14.49
CA LEU A 75 5.68 -3.92 -14.50
C LEU A 75 6.17 -4.54 -15.81
N LYS A 76 6.23 -3.76 -16.91
CA LYS A 76 6.83 -4.20 -18.17
C LYS A 76 8.36 -4.33 -18.09
N LYS A 77 9.00 -3.78 -17.05
CA LYS A 77 10.45 -3.91 -16.81
C LYS A 77 10.82 -5.30 -16.25
N ILE A 78 9.85 -6.07 -15.74
CA ILE A 78 10.08 -7.43 -15.23
C ILE A 78 10.29 -8.37 -16.43
N PRO A 79 11.42 -9.10 -16.53
CA PRO A 79 11.62 -10.06 -17.61
C PRO A 79 10.56 -11.16 -17.54
N GLU A 80 10.00 -11.55 -18.69
CA GLU A 80 9.13 -12.72 -18.77
C GLU A 80 9.94 -13.97 -18.38
N ALA A 81 9.44 -14.72 -17.41
CA ALA A 81 10.07 -15.93 -16.87
C ALA A 81 9.85 -17.15 -17.77
#